data_AF-A0AAV5SFN7-F1
#
_entry.id   AF-A0AAV5SFN7-F1
#
_cell.length_a   1.000
_cell.length_b   1.000
_cell.length_c   1.000
_cell.angle_alpha   90.00
_cell.angle_beta   90.00
_cell.angle_gamma   90.00
#
_symmetry.space_group_name_H-M   'P 1'
#
loop_
_entity.id
_entity.type
_entity.pdbx_description
1 polymer ?
#
loop_
_entity_poly.entity_id
_entity_poly.type
_entity_poly.pdbx_seq_one_letter_code
_entity_poly.pdbx_strand_id
1 'polypeptide(L)'
;AVNAVARACKDNLHANLAITNGLAKAGRSPADSLLCTMNALLQTVVDSNFNRIASFPAVGHLYETIGTVSSAIKKDGQNMALLYFARSLAVVMEEAVSRLVGGTEEQTNQS
;
A
#
# COMPACT_ATOMS: atom_id res chain seq x y z
N ALA A 1 8.77 -17.39 -19.90
CA ALA A 1 8.28 -16.05 -20.28
C ALA A 1 7.59 -15.31 -19.12
N VAL A 2 6.62 -15.92 -18.43
CA VAL A 2 5.84 -15.30 -17.33
C VAL A 2 6.71 -14.69 -16.20
N ASN A 3 7.80 -15.37 -15.80
CA ASN A 3 8.68 -14.88 -14.73
C ASN A 3 9.52 -13.64 -15.11
N ALA A 4 9.79 -13.40 -16.40
CA ALA A 4 10.58 -12.25 -16.84
C ALA A 4 9.73 -10.97 -16.83
N VAL A 5 8.47 -11.07 -17.26
CA VAL A 5 7.52 -9.95 -17.26
C VAL A 5 7.15 -9.54 -15.83
N ALA A 6 6.88 -10.52 -14.95
CA ALA A 6 6.59 -10.25 -13.54
C ALA A 6 7.77 -9.54 -12.83
N ARG A 7 9.01 -9.96 -13.13
CA ARG A 7 10.22 -9.31 -12.59
C ARG A 7 10.37 -7.88 -13.10
N ALA A 8 10.26 -7.66 -14.42
CA ALA A 8 10.34 -6.32 -14.99
C ALA A 8 9.25 -5.38 -14.45
N CYS A 9 8.04 -5.90 -14.21
CA CYS A 9 6.95 -5.16 -13.59
C CYS A 9 7.29 -4.75 -12.16
N LYS A 10 7.83 -5.68 -11.36
CA LYS A 10 8.28 -5.42 -9.99
C LYS A 10 9.40 -4.37 -9.95
N ASP A 11 10.41 -4.50 -10.81
CA ASP A 11 11.53 -3.57 -10.87
C ASP A 11 11.06 -2.16 -11.27
N ASN A 12 10.15 -2.05 -12.24
CA ASN A 12 9.55 -0.78 -12.63
C ASN A 12 8.70 -0.16 -11.51
N LEU A 13 7.96 -0.98 -10.76
CA LEU A 13 7.21 -0.52 -9.60
C LEU A 13 8.17 0.09 -8.57
N HIS A 14 9.25 -0.62 -8.23
CA HIS A 14 10.26 -0.13 -7.28
C HIS A 14 10.86 1.20 -7.72
N ALA A 15 11.24 1.33 -8.99
CA ALA A 15 11.78 2.58 -9.53
C ALA A 15 10.77 3.75 -9.39
N ASN A 16 9.51 3.52 -9.75
CA ASN A 16 8.47 4.55 -9.66
C ASN A 16 8.15 4.94 -8.21
N LEU A 17 8.07 3.97 -7.30
CA LEU A 17 7.82 4.23 -5.88
C LEU A 17 8.98 5.00 -5.22
N ALA A 18 10.23 4.69 -5.59
CA ALA A 18 11.41 5.40 -5.09
C ALA A 18 11.41 6.87 -5.52
N ILE A 19 11.11 7.16 -6.79
CA ILE A 19 10.99 8.54 -7.31
C ILE A 19 9.88 9.29 -6.57
N THR A 20 8.70 8.67 -6.47
CA THR A 20 7.52 9.31 -5.85
C THR A 20 7.75 9.58 -4.36
N ASN A 21 8.39 8.65 -3.63
CA ASN A 21 8.77 8.86 -2.23
C ASN A 21 9.85 9.93 -2.05
N GLY A 22 10.80 10.04 -2.99
CA GLY A 22 11.79 11.11 -2.97
C GLY A 22 11.14 12.49 -3.09
N LEU A 23 10.15 12.62 -3.98
CA LEU A 23 9.37 13.86 -4.18
C LEU A 23 8.47 14.17 -2.98
N ALA A 24 7.76 13.17 -2.45
CA ALA A 24 6.86 13.34 -1.32
C ALA A 24 7.62 13.68 -0.03
N LYS A 25 8.79 13.08 0.24
CA LYS A 25 9.60 13.41 1.43
C LYS A 25 10.13 14.85 1.44
N ALA A 26 10.18 15.51 0.29
CA ALA A 26 10.54 16.92 0.20
C ALA A 26 9.38 17.83 0.65
N GLY A 27 8.14 17.36 0.52
CA GLY A 27 6.94 18.01 1.06
C GLY A 27 6.63 17.52 2.48
N ARG A 28 6.30 18.42 3.40
CA ARG A 28 5.87 18.08 4.78
C ARG A 28 4.36 18.19 4.97
N SER A 29 3.58 18.05 3.90
CA SER A 29 2.12 18.20 3.98
C SER A 29 1.45 16.90 4.44
N PRO A 30 0.21 16.98 4.99
CA PRO A 30 -0.59 15.80 5.30
C PRO A 30 -0.83 14.88 4.07
N ALA A 31 -0.89 15.45 2.87
CA ALA A 31 -1.03 14.70 1.62
C ALA A 31 0.26 13.94 1.27
N ASP A 32 1.43 14.52 1.53
CA ASP A 32 2.72 13.86 1.31
C ASP A 32 2.88 12.65 2.23
N SER A 33 2.44 12.76 3.49
CA SER A 33 2.39 11.63 4.42
C SER A 33 1.53 10.48 3.90
N LEU A 34 0.35 10.77 3.34
CA LEU A 34 -0.49 9.75 2.72
C LEU A 34 0.22 9.08 1.55
N LEU A 35 0.78 9.86 0.62
CA LEU A 35 1.49 9.32 -0.54
C LEU A 35 2.68 8.44 -0.13
N CYS A 36 3.49 8.89 0.83
CA CYS A 36 4.61 8.11 1.35
C CYS A 36 4.15 6.77 1.92
N THR A 37 3.11 6.78 2.76
CA THR A 37 2.62 5.56 3.40
C THR A 37 1.97 4.61 2.39
N MET A 38 1.21 5.13 1.42
CA MET A 38 0.63 4.31 0.35
C MET A 38 1.69 3.63 -0.52
N ASN A 39 2.76 4.36 -0.86
CA ASN A 39 3.87 3.80 -1.61
C ASN A 39 4.63 2.74 -0.81
N ALA A 40 4.87 2.98 0.49
CA ALA A 40 5.50 2.01 1.38
C ALA A 40 4.65 0.74 1.52
N LEU A 41 3.32 0.87 1.61
CA LEU A 41 2.39 -0.25 1.59
C LEU A 41 2.55 -1.06 0.30
N LEU A 42 2.43 -0.41 -0.87
CA LEU A 42 2.56 -1.07 -2.17
C LEU A 42 3.88 -1.81 -2.34
N GLN A 43 4.98 -1.19 -1.90
CA GLN A 43 6.28 -1.84 -1.91
C GLN A 43 6.29 -3.09 -1.02
N THR A 44 5.80 -2.98 0.21
CA THR A 44 5.81 -4.07 1.19
C THR A 44 4.95 -5.26 0.74
N VAL A 45 3.75 -5.02 0.23
CA VAL A 45 2.86 -6.11 -0.24
C VAL A 45 3.45 -6.81 -1.47
N VAL A 46 4.06 -6.08 -2.40
CA VAL A 46 4.68 -6.68 -3.58
C VAL A 46 5.99 -7.41 -3.22
N ASP A 47 6.80 -6.87 -2.32
CA ASP A 47 8.05 -7.50 -1.91
C ASP A 47 7.85 -8.76 -1.10
N SER A 48 6.82 -8.77 -0.27
CA SER A 48 6.46 -9.92 0.54
C SER A 48 5.56 -10.92 -0.19
N ASN A 49 5.21 -10.66 -1.46
CA ASN A 49 4.23 -11.44 -2.22
C ASN A 49 2.92 -11.64 -1.42
N PHE A 50 2.39 -10.55 -0.86
CA PHE A 50 1.18 -10.50 -0.04
C PHE A 50 1.25 -11.37 1.23
N ASN A 51 2.45 -11.68 1.72
CA ASN A 51 2.60 -12.43 2.95
C ASN A 51 2.00 -11.65 4.14
N ARG A 52 1.20 -12.36 4.93
CA ARG A 52 0.46 -11.83 6.07
C ARG A 52 1.32 -11.05 7.07
N ILE A 53 2.47 -11.61 7.44
CA ILE A 53 3.33 -11.13 8.53
C ILE A 53 3.91 -9.76 8.17
N ALA A 54 4.27 -9.55 6.91
CA ALA A 54 4.82 -8.27 6.44
C ALA A 54 3.72 -7.28 6.02
N SER A 55 2.66 -7.78 5.39
CA SER A 55 1.66 -6.93 4.74
C SER A 55 0.68 -6.28 5.72
N PHE A 56 0.18 -7.00 6.73
CA PHE A 56 -0.80 -6.43 7.67
C PHE A 56 -0.26 -5.26 8.49
N PRO A 57 0.97 -5.29 9.02
CA PRO A 57 1.56 -4.12 9.67
C PRO A 57 1.60 -2.88 8.75
N ALA A 58 1.91 -3.06 7.46
CA ALA A 58 1.93 -1.96 6.50
C ALA A 58 0.52 -1.40 6.21
N VAL A 59 -0.50 -2.27 6.15
CA VAL A 59 -1.91 -1.86 6.03
C VAL A 59 -2.34 -1.07 7.27
N GLY A 60 -2.02 -1.57 8.47
CA GLY A 60 -2.30 -0.89 9.73
C GLY A 60 -1.67 0.50 9.79
N HIS A 61 -0.41 0.63 9.36
CA HIS A 61 0.27 1.91 9.30
C HIS A 61 -0.42 2.92 8.36
N LEU A 62 -1.00 2.46 7.25
CA LEU A 62 -1.82 3.31 6.38
C LEU A 62 -3.11 3.77 7.08
N TYR A 63 -3.81 2.89 7.79
CA TYR A 63 -4.99 3.28 8.57
C TYR A 63 -4.66 4.30 9.67
N GLU A 64 -3.56 4.12 10.39
CA GLU A 64 -3.07 5.08 11.38
C GLU A 64 -2.79 6.44 10.75
N THR A 65 -2.04 6.45 9.64
CA THR A 65 -1.72 7.69 8.89
C THR A 65 -2.99 8.41 8.46
N ILE A 66 -3.98 7.68 7.90
CA ILE A 66 -5.29 8.22 7.53
C ILE A 66 -5.96 8.85 8.74
N GLY A 67 -5.96 8.20 9.90
CA GLY A 67 -6.52 8.73 11.15
C GLY A 67 -5.88 10.06 11.55
N THR A 68 -4.54 10.12 11.55
CA THR A 68 -3.76 11.30 11.93
C THR A 68 -4.01 12.50 11.00
N VAL A 69 -4.03 12.28 9.68
CA VAL A 69 -4.07 13.37 8.68
C VAL A 69 -5.48 13.78 8.26
N SER A 70 -6.50 12.95 8.52
CA SER A 70 -7.88 13.18 8.07
C SER A 70 -8.45 14.53 8.49
N SER A 71 -8.16 14.98 9.71
CA SER A 71 -8.71 16.24 10.24
C SER A 71 -8.15 17.45 9.49
N ALA A 72 -6.82 17.48 9.29
CA ALA A 72 -6.15 18.56 8.55
C ALA A 72 -6.65 18.65 7.10
N ILE A 73 -6.70 17.52 6.40
CA ILE A 73 -7.17 17.46 5.00
C ILE A 73 -8.63 17.91 4.89
N LYS A 74 -9.51 17.48 5.80
CA LYS A 74 -10.92 17.90 5.81
C LYS A 74 -11.09 19.39 6.09
N LYS A 75 -10.27 19.97 6.96
CA LYS A 75 -10.31 21.38 7.31
C LYS A 75 -9.89 22.26 6.14
N ASP A 76 -8.84 21.86 5.44
CA ASP A 76 -8.29 22.63 4.31
C ASP A 76 -9.06 22.36 3.00
N GLY A 77 -9.84 21.29 2.93
CA GLY A 77 -10.67 20.89 1.78
C GLY A 77 -9.88 20.38 0.56
N GLN A 78 -8.58 20.62 0.52
CA GLN A 78 -7.66 20.13 -0.49
C GLN A 78 -7.32 18.65 -0.26
N ASN A 79 -7.00 17.90 -1.32
CA ASN A 79 -6.55 16.51 -1.24
C ASN A 79 -7.57 15.50 -0.68
N MET A 80 -8.86 15.85 -0.64
CA MET A 80 -9.93 14.93 -0.24
C MET A 80 -9.97 13.66 -1.11
N ALA A 81 -9.75 13.79 -2.42
CA ALA A 81 -9.69 12.67 -3.34
C ALA A 81 -8.58 11.68 -2.95
N LEU A 82 -7.40 12.18 -2.61
CA LEU A 82 -6.27 11.37 -2.14
C LEU A 82 -6.60 10.66 -0.82
N LEU A 83 -7.25 11.35 0.12
CA LEU A 83 -7.67 10.75 1.39
C LEU A 83 -8.66 9.59 1.18
N TYR A 84 -9.65 9.74 0.30
CA TYR A 84 -10.58 8.66 -0.03
C TYR A 84 -9.90 7.52 -0.77
N PHE A 85 -9.01 7.85 -1.69
CA PHE A 85 -8.21 6.84 -2.39
C PHE A 85 -7.32 6.04 -1.44
N ALA A 86 -6.67 6.69 -0.46
CA ALA A 86 -5.90 6.01 0.58
C ALA A 86 -6.75 5.03 1.39
N ARG A 87 -7.98 5.42 1.76
CA ARG A 87 -8.93 4.52 2.44
C ARG A 87 -9.30 3.31 1.59
N SER A 88 -9.65 3.53 0.33
CA SER A 88 -9.97 2.44 -0.60
C SER A 88 -8.78 1.51 -0.80
N LEU A 89 -7.57 2.06 -0.94
CA LEU A 89 -6.35 1.26 -1.06
C LEU A 89 -6.11 0.39 0.17
N ALA A 90 -6.26 0.94 1.38
CA ALA A 90 -6.10 0.18 2.62
C ALA A 90 -7.02 -1.04 2.67
N VAL A 91 -8.31 -0.85 2.39
CA VAL A 91 -9.31 -1.93 2.37
C VAL A 91 -9.01 -2.96 1.28
N VAL A 92 -8.68 -2.52 0.06
CA VAL A 92 -8.37 -3.45 -1.05
C VAL A 92 -7.14 -4.28 -0.75
N MET A 93 -6.10 -3.69 -0.15
CA MET A 93 -4.88 -4.42 0.21
C MET A 93 -5.11 -5.38 1.37
N GLU A 94 -5.88 -4.97 2.38
CA GLU A 94 -6.29 -5.84 3.49
C GLU A 94 -7.03 -7.09 3.00
N GLU A 95 -7.99 -6.90 2.08
CA GLU A 95 -8.76 -7.98 1.49
C GLU A 95 -7.89 -8.88 0.58
N ALA A 96 -7.01 -8.28 -0.23
CA ALA A 96 -6.11 -9.04 -1.09
C ALA A 96 -5.17 -9.95 -0.29
N VAL A 97 -4.58 -9.43 0.80
CA VAL A 97 -3.74 -10.21 1.72
C VAL A 97 -4.55 -11.32 2.38
N SER A 98 -5.78 -11.04 2.82
CA SER A 98 -6.66 -12.02 3.47
C SER A 98 -7.02 -13.19 2.54
N ARG A 99 -7.39 -12.90 1.27
CA ARG A 99 -7.78 -13.93 0.29
C ARG A 99 -6.62 -14.81 -0.14
N LEU A 100 -5.43 -14.24 -0.30
CA LEU A 100 -4.25 -15.01 -0.71
C LEU A 100 -3.77 -15.96 0.41
N VAL A 101 -3.98 -15.59 1.67
CA VAL A 101 -3.75 -16.50 2.80
C VAL A 101 -4.79 -17.62 2.82
N GLY A 102 -6.09 -17.28 2.70
CA GLY A 102 -7.17 -18.28 2.71
C GLY A 102 -7.08 -19.30 1.58
N GLY A 103 -6.66 -18.88 0.38
CA GLY A 103 -6.44 -19.79 -0.74
C GLY A 103 -5.22 -20.71 -0.59
N THR A 104 -4.29 -20.39 0.31
CA THR A 104 -3.12 -21.25 0.60
C THR A 104 -3.48 -22.35 1.61
N GLU A 105 -4.42 -22.10 2.53
CA GLU A 105 -4.86 -23.09 3.52
C GLU A 105 -5.80 -24.16 2.91
N GLU A 106 -6.66 -23.79 1.94
CA GLU A 106 -7.57 -24.75 1.29
C GLU A 106 -6.86 -25.80 0.41
N GLN A 107 -5.69 -25.49 -0.14
CA GLN A 107 -4.92 -26.46 -0.94
C GLN A 107 -4.17 -27.49 -0.10
N THR A 108 -3.93 -27.23 1.19
CA THR A 108 -3.15 -28.12 2.05
C THR A 108 -4.01 -29.23 2.70
N ASN A 109 -5.33 -29.03 2.78
CA ASN A 109 -6.28 -29.99 3.37
C ASN A 109 -6.97 -30.90 2.33
N GLN A 110 -6.58 -30.84 1.06
CA GLN A 110 -7.11 -31.69 -0.02
C GLN A 110 -6.06 -32.66 -0.62
N SER A 111 -4.91 -32.84 0.03
CA SER A 111 -3.87 -33.81 -0.38
C SER A 111 -3.77 -34.97 0.61
#